data_AF-G0MQK8-F1
#
_entry.id   AF-G0MQK8-F1
#
_cell.length_a   1.000
_cell.length_b   1.000
_cell.length_c   1.000
_cell.angle_alpha   90.00
_cell.angle_beta   90.00
_cell.angle_gamma   90.00
#
_symmetry.space_group_name_H-M   'P 1'
#
loop_
_entity.id
_entity.type
_entity.pdbx_description
1 polymer ?
#
loop_
_entity_poly.entity_id
_entity_poly.type
_entity_poly.pdbx_seq_one_letter_code
_entity_poly.pdbx_strand_id
1 'polypeptide(L)'
;MVQVCASINDPYELDKVVPKDLDSICNTTKNLVMQRSFELLGIRKPQSPPLPEDPDQFFENMINQMIDQVETQNHHGEMLVNQAVLLFNHMGIEHYLSETDKPARDIMSRDPSIEELVNQLREAHSQEQKNFIHAQVQVLKLKHIYTRVQNPNVWLNPDLRVLIANSSQEKLRTLAAALNHNERSRSCSHNITLGNREIDEIYRRFITEIVERNPEERPMNINESAAWFEDINNMNERLANFQRNSQNRVRRPMPDGIRHVSNRANFRVINELISNFRFPHYLVPMSDNEEVNEDGPDHNLNDRNPQEQEQN
;
A
#
# COMPACT_ATOMS: atom_id res chain seq x y z
N MET A 1 -1.71 -5.11 -34.11
CA MET A 1 -2.35 -3.85 -33.68
C MET A 1 -1.40 -2.94 -32.91
N VAL A 2 -0.75 -3.38 -31.82
CA VAL A 2 0.20 -2.54 -31.04
C VAL A 2 1.27 -1.86 -31.91
N GLN A 3 2.00 -2.62 -32.74
CA GLN A 3 3.01 -2.06 -33.66
C GLN A 3 2.42 -1.12 -34.72
N VAL A 4 1.18 -1.37 -35.14
CA VAL A 4 0.48 -0.58 -36.17
C VAL A 4 0.02 0.76 -35.61
N CYS A 5 -0.54 0.78 -34.39
CA CYS A 5 -0.91 2.02 -33.70
C CYS A 5 0.31 2.84 -33.27
N ALA A 6 1.40 2.17 -32.87
CA ALA A 6 2.64 2.83 -32.46
C ALA A 6 3.37 3.52 -33.64
N SER A 7 3.21 3.03 -34.87
CA SER A 7 3.82 3.63 -36.07
C SER A 7 3.07 4.82 -36.64
N ILE A 8 1.83 5.09 -36.18
CA ILE A 8 1.00 6.18 -36.68
C ILE A 8 1.44 7.50 -36.05
N ASN A 9 1.85 8.46 -36.86
CA ASN A 9 2.35 9.76 -36.41
C ASN A 9 1.36 10.91 -36.67
N ASP A 10 0.27 10.63 -37.38
CA ASP A 10 -0.75 11.62 -37.74
C ASP A 10 -2.14 11.13 -37.29
N PRO A 11 -2.94 11.93 -36.55
CA PRO A 11 -4.31 11.57 -36.20
C PRO A 11 -5.22 11.29 -37.41
N TYR A 12 -4.94 11.85 -38.59
CA TYR A 12 -5.68 11.57 -39.84
C TYR A 12 -5.38 10.19 -40.44
N GLU A 13 -4.30 9.53 -40.01
CA GLU A 13 -3.99 8.17 -40.41
C GLU A 13 -4.80 7.15 -39.60
N LEU A 14 -5.16 7.45 -38.35
CA LEU A 14 -5.97 6.56 -37.51
C LEU A 14 -7.31 6.19 -38.17
N ASP A 15 -7.99 7.14 -38.81
CA ASP A 15 -9.26 6.89 -39.52
C ASP A 15 -9.11 5.87 -40.66
N LYS A 16 -7.90 5.71 -41.20
CA LYS A 16 -7.60 4.74 -42.26
C LYS A 16 -7.28 3.35 -41.73
N VAL A 17 -6.78 3.24 -40.49
CA VAL A 17 -6.29 1.97 -39.93
C VAL A 17 -7.22 1.38 -38.88
N VAL A 18 -8.07 2.20 -38.27
CA VAL A 18 -9.08 1.75 -37.31
C VAL A 18 -10.31 1.22 -38.07
N PRO A 19 -10.72 -0.03 -37.86
CA PRO A 19 -11.95 -0.55 -38.43
C PRO A 19 -13.15 0.30 -38.02
N LYS A 20 -14.02 0.63 -38.98
CA LYS A 20 -15.23 1.43 -38.76
C LYS A 20 -16.24 0.76 -37.81
N ASP A 21 -16.18 -0.57 -37.73
CA ASP A 21 -16.94 -1.35 -36.78
C ASP A 21 -16.11 -1.64 -35.53
N LEU A 22 -16.30 -0.79 -34.52
CA LEU A 22 -15.62 -0.92 -33.23
C LEU A 22 -16.13 -2.15 -32.46
N ASP A 23 -17.35 -2.65 -32.69
CA ASP A 23 -17.90 -3.78 -31.93
C ASP A 23 -17.20 -5.10 -32.25
N SER A 24 -16.57 -5.19 -33.43
CA SER A 24 -15.75 -6.32 -33.85
C SER A 24 -14.36 -6.41 -33.18
N ILE A 25 -13.95 -5.38 -32.42
CA ILE A 25 -12.59 -5.23 -31.89
C ILE A 25 -12.54 -5.53 -30.38
N CYS A 26 -11.54 -6.28 -29.94
CA CYS A 26 -11.32 -6.54 -28.52
C CYS A 26 -11.02 -5.25 -27.73
N ASN A 27 -11.48 -5.19 -26.47
CA ASN A 27 -11.38 -3.99 -25.61
C ASN A 27 -9.93 -3.46 -25.46
N THR A 28 -8.95 -4.36 -25.42
CA THR A 28 -7.52 -3.99 -25.36
C THR A 28 -7.10 -3.13 -26.55
N THR A 29 -7.61 -3.45 -27.73
CA THR A 29 -7.30 -2.73 -28.97
C THR A 29 -8.05 -1.39 -29.04
N LYS A 30 -9.28 -1.32 -28.53
CA LYS A 30 -10.02 -0.06 -28.37
C LYS A 30 -9.27 0.93 -27.48
N ASN A 31 -8.76 0.45 -26.34
CA ASN A 31 -8.02 1.28 -25.39
C ASN A 31 -6.70 1.81 -26.00
N LEU A 32 -5.97 0.98 -26.74
CA LEU A 32 -4.75 1.39 -27.45
C LEU A 32 -5.02 2.47 -28.52
N VAL A 33 -6.08 2.30 -29.30
CA VAL A 33 -6.50 3.27 -30.32
C VAL A 33 -6.88 4.60 -29.65
N MET A 34 -7.71 4.57 -28.60
CA MET A 34 -8.09 5.78 -27.87
C MET A 34 -6.89 6.49 -27.25
N GLN A 35 -5.98 5.75 -26.60
CA GLN A 35 -4.76 6.31 -26.01
C GLN A 35 -3.91 7.01 -27.07
N ARG A 36 -3.69 6.38 -28.23
CA ARG A 36 -2.92 6.97 -29.33
C ARG A 36 -3.61 8.19 -29.94
N SER A 37 -4.94 8.17 -30.06
CA SER A 37 -5.71 9.34 -30.51
C SER A 37 -5.54 10.53 -29.56
N PHE A 38 -5.57 10.32 -28.24
CA PHE A 38 -5.32 11.39 -27.28
C PHE A 38 -3.89 11.95 -27.39
N GLU A 39 -2.88 11.09 -27.53
CA GLU A 39 -1.49 11.50 -27.75
C GLU A 39 -1.32 12.37 -29.01
N LEU A 40 -1.93 11.97 -30.12
CA LEU A 40 -1.84 12.65 -31.41
C LEU A 40 -2.61 13.97 -31.46
N LEU A 41 -3.68 14.10 -30.66
CA LEU A 41 -4.42 15.36 -30.50
C LEU A 41 -3.72 16.34 -29.55
N GLY A 42 -2.50 16.03 -29.09
CA GLY A 42 -1.77 16.86 -28.12
C GLY A 42 -2.40 16.85 -26.72
N ILE A 43 -3.43 16.03 -26.49
CA ILE A 43 -4.04 15.78 -25.19
C ILE A 43 -3.13 14.76 -24.49
N ARG A 44 -1.93 15.22 -24.09
CA ARG A 44 -1.08 14.44 -23.20
C ARG A 44 -1.80 14.37 -21.86
N LYS A 45 -1.99 13.15 -21.35
CA LYS A 45 -2.35 12.96 -19.96
C LYS A 45 -1.32 13.73 -19.12
N PRO A 46 -1.74 14.61 -18.20
CA PRO A 46 -0.80 15.27 -17.31
C PRO A 46 0.06 14.20 -16.66
N GLN A 47 1.38 14.45 -16.55
CA GLN A 47 2.25 13.55 -15.79
C GLN A 47 1.57 13.27 -14.45
N SER A 48 1.49 11.99 -14.08
CA SER A 48 1.01 11.61 -12.76
C SER A 48 1.78 12.48 -11.74
N PRO A 49 1.08 13.11 -10.78
CA PRO A 49 1.74 13.93 -9.79
C PRO A 49 2.86 13.13 -9.13
N PRO A 50 3.97 13.79 -8.73
CA PRO A 50 5.05 13.09 -8.06
C PRO A 50 4.48 12.31 -6.87
N LEU A 51 5.03 11.10 -6.66
CA LEU A 51 4.68 10.33 -5.47
C LEU A 51 4.97 11.20 -4.24
N PRO A 52 4.06 11.23 -3.25
CA PRO A 52 4.28 12.05 -2.08
C PRO A 52 5.58 11.66 -1.38
N GLU A 53 6.44 12.65 -1.16
CA GLU A 53 7.69 12.47 -0.41
C GLU A 53 7.42 12.43 1.10
N ASP A 54 6.34 13.08 1.52
CA ASP A 54 5.87 13.05 2.90
C ASP A 54 5.28 11.67 3.25
N PRO A 55 5.74 11.02 4.35
CA PRO A 55 5.26 9.70 4.75
C PRO A 55 3.75 9.62 5.00
N ASP A 56 3.13 10.69 5.51
CA ASP A 56 1.68 10.70 5.79
C ASP A 56 0.89 10.80 4.51
N GLN A 57 1.33 11.65 3.59
CA GLN A 57 0.70 11.76 2.27
C GLN A 57 0.84 10.45 1.48
N PHE A 58 1.98 9.77 1.56
CA PHE A 58 2.15 8.47 0.89
C PHE A 58 1.24 7.40 1.49
N PHE A 59 1.18 7.32 2.82
CA PHE A 59 0.30 6.40 3.53
C PHE A 59 -1.18 6.66 3.22
N GLU A 60 -1.63 7.92 3.31
CA GLU A 60 -3.01 8.29 3.00
C GLU A 60 -3.32 8.10 1.50
N ASN A 61 -2.34 8.26 0.60
CA ASN A 61 -2.52 7.92 -0.81
C ASN A 61 -2.78 6.41 -1.02
N MET A 62 -2.10 5.53 -0.28
CA MET A 62 -2.39 4.09 -0.31
C MET A 62 -3.80 3.77 0.25
N ILE A 63 -4.21 4.44 1.34
CA ILE A 63 -5.57 4.33 1.88
C ILE A 63 -6.60 4.81 0.84
N ASN A 64 -6.35 5.94 0.19
CA ASN A 64 -7.26 6.49 -0.82
C ASN A 64 -7.43 5.54 -2.00
N GLN A 65 -6.36 4.87 -2.45
CA GLN A 65 -6.45 3.84 -3.48
C GLN A 65 -7.31 2.64 -3.05
N MET A 66 -7.32 2.26 -1.77
CA MET A 66 -8.23 1.24 -1.24
C MET A 66 -9.67 1.74 -1.24
N ILE A 67 -9.91 2.98 -0.82
CA ILE A 67 -11.25 3.59 -0.82
C ILE A 67 -11.79 3.67 -2.25
N ASP A 68 -10.97 4.09 -3.21
CA ASP A 68 -11.34 4.13 -4.63
C ASP A 68 -11.73 2.75 -5.15
N GLN A 69 -10.99 1.70 -4.79
CA GLN A 69 -11.33 0.33 -5.20
C GLN A 69 -12.68 -0.11 -4.62
N VAL A 70 -12.94 0.16 -3.34
CA VAL A 70 -14.21 -0.17 -2.68
C VAL A 70 -15.38 0.58 -3.32
N GLU A 71 -15.18 1.84 -3.71
CA GLU A 71 -16.24 2.69 -4.26
C GLU A 71 -16.48 2.48 -5.76
N THR A 72 -15.44 2.09 -6.51
CA THR A 72 -15.49 2.01 -7.97
C THR A 72 -15.64 0.57 -8.48
N GLN A 73 -15.28 -0.45 -7.70
CA GLN A 73 -15.24 -1.86 -8.13
C GLN A 73 -15.62 -2.83 -7.01
N ASN A 74 -16.92 -3.03 -6.82
CA ASN A 74 -17.48 -4.00 -5.84
C ASN A 74 -17.18 -5.49 -6.14
N HIS A 75 -16.39 -5.82 -7.17
CA HIS A 75 -16.29 -7.18 -7.72
C HIS A 75 -14.88 -7.81 -7.68
N HIS A 76 -13.85 -7.10 -7.19
CA HIS A 76 -12.47 -7.63 -7.14
C HIS A 76 -11.93 -7.67 -5.70
N GLY A 77 -12.52 -8.51 -4.86
CA GLY A 77 -12.08 -8.70 -3.46
C GLY A 77 -10.59 -9.06 -3.31
N GLU A 78 -10.01 -9.79 -4.26
CA GLU A 78 -8.58 -10.09 -4.30
C GLU A 78 -7.70 -8.85 -4.48
N MET A 79 -8.17 -7.84 -5.21
CA MET A 79 -7.46 -6.56 -5.37
C MET A 79 -7.38 -5.83 -4.03
N LEU A 80 -8.47 -5.85 -3.27
CA LEU A 80 -8.54 -5.25 -1.94
C LEU A 80 -7.60 -5.97 -0.96
N VAL A 81 -7.55 -7.30 -1.00
CA VAL A 81 -6.59 -8.07 -0.19
C VAL A 81 -5.16 -7.70 -0.56
N ASN A 82 -4.83 -7.63 -1.86
CA ASN A 82 -3.50 -7.22 -2.30
C ASN A 82 -3.12 -5.82 -1.79
N GLN A 83 -4.02 -4.84 -1.89
CA GLN A 83 -3.77 -3.49 -1.37
C GLN A 83 -3.62 -3.47 0.16
N ALA A 84 -4.45 -4.23 0.88
CA ALA A 84 -4.37 -4.34 2.33
C ALA A 84 -3.04 -4.98 2.78
N VAL A 85 -2.59 -6.04 2.11
CA VAL A 85 -1.28 -6.68 2.33
C VAL A 85 -0.14 -5.69 2.07
N LEU A 86 -0.20 -4.96 0.96
CA LEU A 86 0.80 -3.95 0.63
C LEU A 86 0.87 -2.86 1.69
N LEU A 87 -0.28 -2.37 2.17
CA LEU A 87 -0.32 -1.36 3.22
C LEU A 87 0.21 -1.89 4.56
N PHE A 88 -0.18 -3.10 4.95
CA PHE A 88 0.30 -3.74 6.17
C PHE A 88 1.82 -3.91 6.16
N ASN A 89 2.36 -4.41 5.05
CA ASN A 89 3.80 -4.58 4.88
C ASN A 89 4.53 -3.24 4.85
N HIS A 90 3.97 -2.23 4.18
CA HIS A 90 4.52 -0.87 4.16
C HIS A 90 4.70 -0.32 5.57
N MET A 91 3.66 -0.36 6.41
CA MET A 91 3.75 0.09 7.81
C MET A 91 4.84 -0.64 8.58
N GLY A 92 4.93 -1.97 8.45
CA GLY A 92 5.94 -2.75 9.14
C GLY A 92 7.37 -2.48 8.66
N ILE A 93 7.56 -2.21 7.36
CA ILE A 93 8.85 -1.82 6.79
C ILE A 93 9.23 -0.42 7.29
N GLU A 94 8.34 0.56 7.20
CA GLU A 94 8.63 1.92 7.64
C GLU A 94 8.87 2.00 9.15
N HIS A 95 8.17 1.19 9.95
CA HIS A 95 8.46 1.07 11.38
C HIS A 95 9.89 0.57 11.63
N TYR A 96 10.33 -0.48 10.93
CA TYR A 96 11.72 -0.97 11.04
C TYR A 96 12.73 0.11 10.62
N LEU A 97 12.49 0.79 9.50
CA LEU A 97 13.39 1.80 8.98
C LEU A 97 13.46 3.09 9.81
N SER A 98 12.40 3.44 10.53
CA SER A 98 12.35 4.64 11.37
C SER A 98 12.83 4.41 12.79
N GLU A 99 12.46 3.29 13.40
CA GLU A 99 12.70 3.04 14.84
C GLU A 99 13.88 2.09 15.10
N THR A 100 14.11 1.11 14.23
CA THR A 100 15.08 0.04 14.48
C THR A 100 16.42 0.28 13.77
N ASP A 101 16.37 0.72 12.51
CA ASP A 101 17.57 0.77 11.67
C ASP A 101 17.54 1.94 10.68
N LYS A 102 17.60 3.16 11.24
CA LYS A 102 17.62 4.42 10.48
C LYS A 102 18.63 4.43 9.32
N PRO A 103 19.88 3.95 9.46
CA PRO A 103 20.82 3.95 8.35
C PRO A 103 20.42 3.01 7.19
N ALA A 104 19.57 2.00 7.44
CA ALA A 104 19.04 1.17 6.36
C ALA A 104 18.14 1.97 5.40
N ARG A 105 17.44 3.00 5.91
CA ARG A 105 16.59 3.86 5.10
C ARG A 105 17.40 4.58 4.01
N ASP A 106 18.53 5.17 4.39
CA ASP A 106 19.40 5.91 3.48
C ASP A 106 20.08 5.01 2.43
N ILE A 107 20.38 3.76 2.81
CA ILE A 107 20.95 2.78 1.89
C ILE A 107 19.90 2.37 0.86
N MET A 108 18.68 2.07 1.29
CA MET A 108 17.59 1.66 0.40
C MET A 108 17.13 2.80 -0.51
N SER A 109 17.14 4.05 -0.05
CA SER A 109 16.77 5.20 -0.90
C SER A 109 17.77 5.45 -2.02
N ARG A 110 18.98 4.89 -1.94
CA ARG A 110 20.03 4.97 -2.98
C ARG A 110 20.10 3.72 -3.85
N ASP A 111 19.20 2.76 -3.67
CA ASP A 111 19.15 1.58 -4.51
C ASP A 111 18.57 1.94 -5.90
N PRO A 112 19.35 1.82 -6.99
CA PRO A 112 18.89 2.18 -8.32
C PRO A 112 17.71 1.32 -8.81
N SER A 113 17.60 0.07 -8.35
CA SER A 113 16.46 -0.80 -8.68
C SER A 113 15.18 -0.35 -7.99
N ILE A 114 15.27 0.18 -6.77
CA ILE A 114 14.12 0.78 -6.10
C ILE A 114 13.72 2.07 -6.81
N GLU A 115 14.69 2.92 -7.18
CA GLU A 115 14.43 4.16 -7.93
C GLU A 115 13.75 3.87 -9.28
N GLU A 116 14.25 2.89 -10.04
CA GLU A 116 13.66 2.49 -11.32
C GLU A 116 12.20 2.06 -11.17
N LEU A 117 11.89 1.22 -10.17
CA LEU A 117 10.51 0.78 -9.90
C LEU A 117 9.62 1.93 -9.45
N VAL A 118 10.14 2.87 -8.64
CA VAL A 118 9.40 4.08 -8.24
C VAL A 118 9.10 4.96 -9.46
N ASN A 119 10.00 5.01 -10.44
CA ASN A 119 9.75 5.71 -11.70
C ASN A 119 8.69 4.99 -12.55
N GLN A 120 8.76 3.65 -12.67
CA GLN A 120 7.72 2.86 -13.36
C GLN A 120 6.34 3.03 -12.70
N LEU A 121 6.29 3.17 -11.37
CA LEU A 121 5.04 3.40 -10.65
C LEU A 121 4.36 4.71 -11.06
N ARG A 122 5.12 5.75 -11.41
CA ARG A 122 4.57 7.03 -11.91
C ARG A 122 3.89 6.87 -13.28
N GLU A 123 4.38 5.92 -14.06
CA GLU A 123 3.87 5.58 -15.40
C GLU A 123 2.77 4.51 -15.35
N ALA A 124 2.49 3.92 -14.18
CA ALA A 124 1.50 2.85 -14.06
C ALA A 124 0.06 3.33 -14.30
N HIS A 125 -0.65 2.64 -15.18
CA HIS A 125 -1.96 3.06 -15.68
C HIS A 125 -3.14 2.38 -14.98
N SER A 126 -2.93 1.17 -14.45
CA SER A 126 -3.95 0.39 -13.76
C SER A 126 -3.59 0.12 -12.29
N GLN A 127 -4.60 -0.19 -11.46
CA GLN A 127 -4.35 -0.53 -10.06
C GLN A 127 -3.60 -1.86 -9.94
N GLU A 128 -3.83 -2.83 -10.83
CA GLU A 128 -3.03 -4.07 -10.87
C GLU A 128 -1.55 -3.75 -11.03
N GLN A 129 -1.20 -2.88 -12.00
CA GLN A 129 0.17 -2.48 -12.29
C GLN A 129 0.80 -1.77 -11.09
N LYS A 130 0.07 -0.83 -10.48
CA LYS A 130 0.54 -0.13 -9.27
C LYS A 130 0.82 -1.10 -8.14
N ASN A 131 -0.12 -2.00 -7.84
CA ASN A 131 0.03 -3.01 -6.79
C ASN A 131 1.23 -3.92 -7.04
N PHE A 132 1.38 -4.36 -8.29
CA PHE A 132 2.49 -5.21 -8.71
C PHE A 132 3.85 -4.52 -8.53
N ILE A 133 4.00 -3.27 -8.97
CA ILE A 133 5.24 -2.50 -8.80
C ILE A 133 5.50 -2.23 -7.30
N HIS A 134 4.47 -1.84 -6.53
CA HIS A 134 4.60 -1.66 -5.08
C HIS A 134 5.07 -2.94 -4.38
N ALA A 135 4.54 -4.10 -4.76
CA ALA A 135 4.96 -5.39 -4.23
C ALA A 135 6.45 -5.65 -4.50
N GLN A 136 6.93 -5.35 -5.72
CA GLN A 136 8.34 -5.51 -6.07
C GLN A 136 9.26 -4.58 -5.25
N VAL A 137 8.87 -3.32 -5.06
CA VAL A 137 9.59 -2.37 -4.19
C VAL A 137 9.68 -2.93 -2.78
N GLN A 138 8.59 -3.46 -2.23
CA GLN A 138 8.60 -4.05 -0.89
C GLN A 138 9.43 -5.34 -0.80
N VAL A 139 9.42 -6.18 -1.83
CA VAL A 139 10.31 -7.35 -1.91
C VAL A 139 11.78 -6.92 -1.83
N LEU A 140 12.19 -5.90 -2.58
CA LEU A 140 13.57 -5.38 -2.52
C LEU A 140 13.89 -4.83 -1.12
N LYS A 141 13.01 -4.01 -0.54
CA LYS A 141 13.20 -3.49 0.83
C LYS A 141 13.35 -4.62 1.85
N LEU A 142 12.50 -5.65 1.81
CA LEU A 142 12.58 -6.80 2.72
C LEU A 142 13.84 -7.64 2.53
N LYS A 143 14.32 -7.80 1.30
CA LYS A 143 15.60 -8.45 1.03
C LYS A 143 16.77 -7.70 1.63
N HIS A 144 16.78 -6.37 1.53
CA HIS A 144 17.77 -5.53 2.19
C HIS A 144 17.71 -5.64 3.70
N ILE A 145 16.50 -5.58 4.29
CA ILE A 145 16.30 -5.78 5.74
C ILE A 145 16.87 -7.13 6.16
N TYR A 146 16.50 -8.21 5.46
CA TYR A 146 16.99 -9.56 5.76
C TYR A 146 18.51 -9.64 5.70
N THR A 147 19.13 -9.23 4.60
CA THR A 147 20.59 -9.26 4.46
C THR A 147 21.28 -8.44 5.54
N ARG A 148 20.68 -7.31 5.93
CA ARG A 148 21.24 -6.42 6.95
C ARG A 148 21.16 -7.02 8.35
N VAL A 149 20.06 -7.64 8.74
CA VAL A 149 19.96 -8.30 10.07
C VAL A 149 20.82 -9.55 10.19
N GLN A 150 21.16 -10.20 9.06
CA GLN A 150 22.14 -11.29 9.03
C GLN A 150 23.59 -10.81 9.17
N ASN A 151 23.86 -9.52 8.95
CA ASN A 151 25.21 -8.99 9.08
C ASN A 151 25.60 -8.88 10.56
N PRO A 152 26.66 -9.60 11.01
CA PRO A 152 27.06 -9.59 12.42
C PRO A 152 27.45 -8.20 12.94
N ASN A 153 27.89 -7.31 12.05
CA ASN A 153 28.33 -5.95 12.37
C ASN A 153 27.18 -4.97 12.65
N VAL A 154 25.93 -5.35 12.39
CA VAL A 154 24.77 -4.51 12.70
C VAL A 154 24.42 -4.68 14.18
N TRP A 155 24.49 -3.62 14.97
CA TRP A 155 24.23 -3.66 16.42
C TRP A 155 22.74 -3.88 16.74
N LEU A 156 22.29 -5.12 16.58
CA LEU A 156 20.96 -5.60 16.93
C LEU A 156 21.09 -6.81 17.87
N ASN A 157 20.21 -6.87 18.87
CA ASN A 157 20.10 -8.03 19.76
C ASN A 157 19.85 -9.32 18.93
N PRO A 158 20.52 -10.45 19.22
CA PRO A 158 20.34 -11.71 18.50
C PRO A 158 18.89 -12.18 18.36
N ASP A 159 18.09 -12.10 19.43
CA ASP A 159 16.68 -12.52 19.42
C ASP A 159 15.85 -11.64 18.48
N LEU A 160 16.14 -10.33 18.50
CA LEU A 160 15.49 -9.36 17.61
C LEU A 160 15.89 -9.61 16.15
N ARG A 161 17.14 -9.99 15.87
CA ARG A 161 17.58 -10.36 14.51
C ARG A 161 16.81 -11.57 13.99
N VAL A 162 16.67 -12.61 14.79
CA VAL A 162 15.89 -13.81 14.42
C VAL A 162 14.43 -13.46 14.16
N LEU A 163 13.81 -12.65 15.04
CA LEU A 163 12.43 -12.20 14.88
C LEU A 163 12.23 -11.44 13.55
N ILE A 164 13.12 -10.50 13.24
CA ILE A 164 13.03 -9.68 12.02
C ILE A 164 13.32 -10.50 10.77
N ALA A 165 14.28 -11.42 10.82
CA ALA A 165 14.58 -12.32 9.72
C ALA A 165 13.36 -13.20 9.39
N ASN A 166 12.74 -13.82 10.40
CA ASN A 166 11.54 -14.63 10.24
C ASN A 166 10.36 -13.80 9.73
N SER A 167 10.14 -12.61 10.31
CA SER A 167 9.09 -11.70 9.83
C SER A 167 9.30 -11.29 8.38
N SER A 168 10.55 -11.06 7.96
CA SER A 168 10.89 -10.71 6.58
C SER A 168 10.59 -11.85 5.62
N GLN A 169 10.91 -13.09 5.98
CA GLN A 169 10.60 -14.28 5.18
C GLN A 169 9.08 -14.49 5.04
N GLU A 170 8.32 -14.36 6.12
CA GLU A 170 6.85 -14.47 6.08
C GLU A 170 6.23 -13.42 5.15
N LYS A 171 6.66 -12.15 5.27
CA LYS A 171 6.18 -11.08 4.38
C LYS A 171 6.56 -11.32 2.92
N LEU A 172 7.77 -11.81 2.66
CA LEU A 172 8.21 -12.19 1.31
C LEU A 172 7.35 -13.30 0.71
N ARG A 173 6.93 -14.28 1.53
CA ARG A 173 5.99 -15.34 1.13
C ARG A 173 4.63 -14.76 0.73
N THR A 174 4.08 -13.84 1.52
CA THR A 174 2.81 -13.17 1.19
C THR A 174 2.91 -12.33 -0.08
N LEU A 175 4.02 -11.59 -0.26
CA LEU A 175 4.25 -10.79 -1.47
C LEU A 175 4.45 -11.66 -2.72
N ALA A 176 5.10 -12.82 -2.59
CA ALA A 176 5.22 -13.77 -3.69
C ALA A 176 3.84 -14.26 -4.15
N ALA A 177 2.90 -14.46 -3.23
CA ALA A 177 1.51 -14.81 -3.58
C ALA A 177 0.82 -13.67 -4.32
N ALA A 178 0.87 -12.45 -3.79
CA ALA A 178 0.29 -11.27 -4.43
C ALA A 178 0.86 -11.00 -5.83
N LEU A 179 2.17 -11.20 -6.03
CA LEU A 179 2.83 -11.07 -7.32
C LEU A 179 2.46 -12.18 -8.31
N ASN A 180 2.14 -13.39 -7.82
CA ASN A 180 1.67 -14.48 -8.66
C ASN A 180 0.23 -14.27 -9.15
N HIS A 181 -0.65 -13.69 -8.33
CA HIS A 181 -2.02 -13.34 -8.74
C HIS A 181 -2.07 -12.29 -9.86
N ASN A 182 -1.08 -11.40 -9.94
CA ASN A 182 -1.00 -10.35 -10.96
C ASN A 182 -0.24 -10.79 -12.22
N GLU A 183 -0.37 -12.05 -12.64
CA GLU A 183 0.45 -12.67 -13.70
C GLU A 183 0.36 -11.91 -15.04
N ARG A 184 -0.80 -11.33 -15.35
CA ARG A 184 -1.01 -10.50 -16.57
C ARG A 184 -0.17 -9.22 -16.60
N SER A 185 0.29 -8.74 -15.44
CA SER A 185 1.13 -7.55 -15.31
C SER A 185 2.63 -7.87 -15.39
N ARG A 186 3.03 -9.15 -15.41
CA ARG A 186 4.44 -9.59 -15.54
C ARG A 186 5.10 -9.14 -16.85
N SER A 187 4.32 -8.86 -17.89
CA SER A 187 4.81 -8.41 -19.19
C SER A 187 5.40 -6.99 -19.16
N CYS A 188 5.15 -6.20 -18.11
CA CYS A 188 5.58 -4.80 -18.02
C CYS A 188 6.78 -4.53 -17.10
N SER A 189 7.23 -5.47 -16.26
CA SER A 189 8.45 -5.27 -15.46
C SER A 189 9.37 -6.47 -15.60
N HIS A 190 10.64 -6.23 -15.95
CA HIS A 190 11.69 -7.23 -15.81
C HIS A 190 11.70 -7.80 -14.38
N ASN A 191 12.00 -9.09 -14.22
CA ASN A 191 12.16 -9.77 -12.92
C ASN A 191 13.40 -9.26 -12.16
N ILE A 192 13.41 -7.97 -11.78
CA ILE A 192 14.48 -7.27 -11.05
C ILE A 192 14.70 -7.87 -9.67
N THR A 193 13.74 -8.65 -9.17
CA THR A 193 13.80 -9.29 -7.85
C THR A 193 14.59 -10.61 -7.83
N LEU A 194 15.24 -11.04 -8.91
CA LEU A 194 16.00 -12.31 -8.94
C LEU A 194 17.50 -12.03 -8.75
N GLY A 195 17.95 -11.93 -7.50
CA GLY A 195 19.37 -11.87 -7.15
C GLY A 195 19.99 -13.25 -6.85
N ASN A 196 21.24 -13.28 -6.39
CA ASN A 196 21.99 -14.50 -6.06
C ASN A 196 22.28 -14.67 -4.55
N ARG A 197 21.62 -13.89 -3.68
CA ARG A 197 21.79 -13.99 -2.23
C ARG A 197 20.93 -15.15 -1.68
N GLU A 198 21.23 -15.60 -0.47
CA GLU A 198 20.43 -16.61 0.25
C GLU A 198 18.94 -16.25 0.28
N ILE A 199 18.61 -14.97 0.56
CA ILE A 199 17.23 -14.50 0.57
C ILE A 199 16.55 -14.55 -0.80
N ASP A 200 17.32 -14.50 -1.89
CA ASP A 200 16.80 -14.68 -3.24
C ASP A 200 16.47 -16.15 -3.53
N GLU A 201 17.25 -17.08 -3.00
CA GLU A 201 16.95 -18.52 -3.08
C GLU A 201 15.69 -18.87 -2.28
N ILE A 202 15.57 -18.33 -1.07
CA ILE A 202 14.37 -18.47 -0.24
C ILE A 202 13.15 -17.91 -0.99
N TYR A 203 13.29 -16.71 -1.56
CA TYR A 203 12.21 -16.08 -2.33
C TYR A 203 11.82 -16.88 -3.58
N ARG A 204 12.79 -17.42 -4.32
CA ARG A 204 12.53 -18.32 -5.47
C ARG A 204 11.76 -19.57 -5.03
N ARG A 205 12.15 -20.19 -3.91
CA ARG A 205 11.43 -21.34 -3.36
C ARG A 205 9.98 -21.02 -3.06
N PHE A 206 9.70 -19.86 -2.45
CA PHE A 206 8.31 -19.44 -2.22
C PHE A 206 7.53 -19.26 -3.53
N ILE A 207 8.13 -18.66 -4.55
CA ILE A 207 7.50 -18.55 -5.87
C ILE A 207 7.18 -19.95 -6.42
N THR A 208 8.14 -20.88 -6.40
CA THR A 208 7.95 -22.25 -6.86
C THR A 208 6.82 -22.95 -6.09
N GLU A 209 6.83 -22.89 -4.76
CA GLU A 209 5.79 -23.49 -3.91
C GLU A 209 4.39 -22.92 -4.22
N ILE A 210 4.29 -21.64 -4.55
CA ILE A 210 3.02 -20.98 -4.87
C ILE A 210 2.54 -21.36 -6.27
N VAL A 211 3.45 -21.41 -7.25
CA VAL A 211 3.13 -21.85 -8.62
C VAL A 211 2.69 -23.31 -8.61
N GLU A 212 3.38 -24.19 -7.89
CA GLU A 212 3.02 -25.61 -7.78
C GLU A 212 1.67 -25.85 -7.07
N ARG A 213 1.26 -24.96 -6.17
CA ARG A 213 -0.01 -25.04 -5.43
C ARG A 213 -1.20 -24.41 -6.16
N ASN A 214 -0.97 -23.60 -7.19
CA ASN A 214 -2.01 -22.98 -8.00
C ASN A 214 -2.16 -23.73 -9.33
N PRO A 215 -3.09 -24.70 -9.44
CA PRO A 215 -3.42 -25.25 -10.76
C PRO A 215 -3.97 -24.15 -11.66
N GLU A 216 -3.50 -24.14 -12.91
CA GLU A 216 -3.92 -23.25 -13.99
C GLU A 216 -5.46 -23.14 -14.06
N GLU A 217 -5.95 -21.91 -14.14
CA GLU A 217 -7.36 -21.54 -14.35
C GLU A 217 -8.36 -22.13 -13.34
N ARG A 218 -8.41 -21.57 -12.12
CA ARG A 218 -9.63 -21.72 -11.31
C ARG A 218 -10.76 -20.88 -11.90
N PRO A 219 -11.91 -21.46 -12.30
CA PRO A 219 -13.10 -20.68 -12.54
C PRO A 219 -13.50 -20.00 -11.22
N MET A 220 -13.80 -18.69 -11.30
CA MET A 220 -14.29 -17.86 -10.17
C MET A 220 -15.30 -18.66 -9.35
N ASN A 221 -14.87 -19.18 -8.21
CA ASN A 221 -15.72 -20.02 -7.41
C ASN A 221 -16.57 -19.09 -6.54
N ILE A 222 -17.87 -19.34 -6.43
CA ILE A 222 -18.77 -18.51 -5.61
C ILE A 222 -18.28 -18.44 -4.14
N ASN A 223 -17.50 -19.43 -3.70
CA ASN A 223 -16.83 -19.47 -2.39
C ASN A 223 -15.57 -18.59 -2.27
N GLU A 224 -14.94 -18.14 -3.36
CA GLU A 224 -13.81 -17.20 -3.31
C GLU A 224 -14.25 -15.83 -2.76
N SER A 225 -15.54 -15.49 -2.93
CA SER A 225 -16.15 -14.30 -2.32
C SER A 225 -16.08 -14.30 -0.79
N ALA A 226 -15.92 -15.46 -0.15
CA ALA A 226 -15.75 -15.59 1.29
C ALA A 226 -14.27 -15.56 1.71
N ALA A 227 -13.36 -16.11 0.90
CA ALA A 227 -11.95 -16.24 1.25
C ALA A 227 -11.24 -14.88 1.38
N TRP A 228 -11.41 -13.99 0.41
CA TRP A 228 -10.81 -12.65 0.49
C TRP A 228 -11.35 -11.85 1.68
N PHE A 229 -12.63 -12.05 2.02
CA PHE A 229 -13.26 -11.39 3.16
C PHE A 229 -12.73 -11.93 4.49
N GLU A 230 -12.45 -13.24 4.57
CA GLU A 230 -11.78 -13.87 5.71
C GLU A 230 -10.35 -13.32 5.88
N ASP A 231 -9.58 -13.16 4.79
CA ASP A 231 -8.25 -12.55 4.83
C ASP A 231 -8.28 -11.12 5.37
N ILE A 232 -9.26 -10.32 4.93
CA ILE A 232 -9.49 -8.97 5.45
C ILE A 232 -9.85 -9.01 6.95
N ASN A 233 -10.71 -9.92 7.39
CA ASN A 233 -11.08 -10.06 8.80
C ASN A 233 -9.89 -10.48 9.67
N ASN A 234 -9.08 -11.44 9.20
CA ASN A 234 -7.87 -11.87 9.87
C ASN A 234 -6.87 -10.71 10.01
N MET A 235 -6.74 -9.87 8.98
CA MET A 235 -5.90 -8.68 9.03
C MET A 235 -6.43 -7.64 10.02
N ASN A 236 -7.75 -7.42 10.01
CA ASN A 236 -8.44 -6.57 10.97
C ASN A 236 -8.20 -7.00 12.42
N GLU A 237 -8.32 -8.30 12.71
CA GLU A 237 -8.10 -8.83 14.05
C GLU A 237 -6.64 -8.63 14.50
N ARG A 238 -5.67 -8.85 13.60
CA ARG A 238 -4.25 -8.60 13.87
C ARG A 238 -3.99 -7.13 14.22
N LEU A 239 -4.56 -6.20 13.46
CA LEU A 239 -4.41 -4.76 13.71
C LEU A 239 -5.13 -4.33 15.00
N ALA A 240 -6.32 -4.85 15.27
CA ALA A 240 -7.06 -4.60 16.50
C ALA A 240 -6.29 -5.10 17.73
N ASN A 241 -5.67 -6.29 17.64
CA ASN A 241 -4.81 -6.82 18.70
C ASN A 241 -3.56 -5.95 18.91
N PHE A 242 -2.93 -5.47 17.83
CA PHE A 242 -1.83 -4.50 17.94
C PHE A 242 -2.27 -3.22 18.67
N GLN A 243 -3.43 -2.68 18.31
CA GLN A 243 -4.00 -1.50 18.96
C GLN A 243 -4.22 -1.71 20.46
N ARG A 244 -4.82 -2.85 20.87
CA ARG A 244 -5.02 -3.19 22.29
C ARG A 244 -3.71 -3.27 23.07
N ASN A 245 -2.63 -3.71 22.43
CA ASN A 245 -1.31 -3.89 23.05
C ASN A 245 -0.46 -2.60 23.06
N SER A 246 -0.93 -1.51 22.45
CA SER A 246 -0.18 -0.25 22.30
C SER A 246 -0.51 0.79 23.38
N GLN A 247 -0.77 0.36 24.62
CA GLN A 247 -1.29 1.20 25.71
C GLN A 247 -0.39 2.39 26.12
N ASN A 248 0.91 2.31 25.83
CA ASN A 248 1.89 3.34 26.22
C ASN A 248 2.26 4.30 25.07
N ARG A 249 1.37 4.48 24.09
CA ARG A 249 1.61 5.34 22.93
C ARG A 249 0.52 6.39 22.82
N VAL A 250 0.92 7.59 22.44
CA VAL A 250 -0.01 8.71 22.20
C VAL A 250 -0.29 8.79 20.72
N ARG A 251 -1.52 9.12 20.37
CA ARG A 251 -1.91 9.35 18.98
C ARG A 251 -1.62 10.79 18.61
N ARG A 252 -0.76 11.00 17.60
CA ARG A 252 -0.59 12.34 17.01
C ARG A 252 -1.84 12.74 16.21
N PRO A 253 -2.12 14.04 16.07
CA PRO A 253 -3.25 14.50 15.27
C PRO A 253 -3.19 13.96 13.84
N MET A 254 -4.35 13.57 13.30
CA MET A 254 -4.48 13.26 11.90
C MET A 254 -4.54 14.53 11.07
N PRO A 255 -4.04 14.53 9.83
CA PRO A 255 -4.24 15.64 8.90
C PRO A 255 -5.73 15.93 8.69
N ASP A 256 -6.07 17.21 8.52
CA ASP A 256 -7.43 17.60 8.14
C ASP A 256 -7.78 17.09 6.74
N GLY A 257 -9.06 16.74 6.54
CA GLY A 257 -9.57 16.34 5.23
C GLY A 257 -9.23 14.92 4.78
N ILE A 258 -8.82 14.02 5.68
CA ILE A 258 -8.68 12.60 5.37
C ILE A 258 -9.99 12.02 4.82
N ARG A 259 -9.89 11.22 3.76
CA ARG A 259 -11.05 10.59 3.14
C ARG A 259 -11.56 9.42 3.97
N HIS A 260 -12.86 9.21 3.95
CA HIS A 260 -13.52 8.04 4.51
C HIS A 260 -14.27 7.29 3.41
N VAL A 261 -14.48 5.98 3.59
CA VAL A 261 -15.34 5.24 2.67
C VAL A 261 -16.74 5.83 2.79
N SER A 262 -17.35 6.11 1.64
CA SER A 262 -18.72 6.57 1.57
C SER A 262 -19.66 5.63 2.31
N ASN A 263 -20.57 6.20 3.11
CA ASN A 263 -21.66 5.48 3.78
C ASN A 263 -22.54 4.68 2.79
N ARG A 264 -22.44 4.97 1.49
CA ARG A 264 -23.16 4.25 0.43
C ARG A 264 -22.54 2.89 0.08
N ALA A 265 -21.26 2.67 0.33
CA ALA A 265 -20.58 1.42 -0.04
C ALA A 265 -20.91 0.26 0.93
N ASN A 266 -21.42 0.55 2.14
CA ASN A 266 -21.92 -0.44 3.11
C ASN A 266 -20.94 -1.57 3.52
N PHE A 267 -19.62 -1.40 3.34
CA PHE A 267 -18.60 -2.34 3.82
C PHE A 267 -18.07 -1.93 5.19
N ARG A 268 -18.81 -2.26 6.24
CA ARG A 268 -18.40 -1.98 7.63
C ARG A 268 -17.00 -2.50 7.96
N VAL A 269 -16.67 -3.72 7.52
CA VAL A 269 -15.37 -4.35 7.77
C VAL A 269 -14.21 -3.56 7.15
N ILE A 270 -14.42 -2.94 5.99
CA ILE A 270 -13.39 -2.11 5.33
C ILE A 270 -13.22 -0.76 6.05
N ASN A 271 -14.31 -0.17 6.55
CA ASN A 271 -14.21 1.03 7.40
C ASN A 271 -13.40 0.75 8.68
N GLU A 272 -13.66 -0.39 9.31
CA GLU A 272 -12.90 -0.84 10.47
C GLU A 272 -11.43 -1.08 10.08
N LEU A 273 -11.17 -1.69 8.93
CA LEU A 273 -9.81 -1.92 8.40
C LEU A 273 -9.04 -0.62 8.19
N ILE A 274 -9.63 0.36 7.51
CA ILE A 274 -8.98 1.67 7.28
C ILE A 274 -8.69 2.37 8.61
N SER A 275 -9.63 2.30 9.57
CA SER A 275 -9.44 2.87 10.90
C SER A 275 -8.31 2.18 11.67
N ASN A 276 -8.26 0.84 11.58
CA ASN A 276 -7.24 0.00 12.20
C ASN A 276 -5.86 0.16 11.55
N PHE A 277 -5.78 0.53 10.27
CA PHE A 277 -4.54 0.91 9.60
C PHE A 277 -4.04 2.30 10.04
N ARG A 278 -4.96 3.25 10.10
CA ARG A 278 -4.66 4.62 10.51
C ARG A 278 -4.18 4.71 11.95
N PHE A 279 -4.75 3.92 12.86
CA PHE A 279 -4.37 3.93 14.27
C PHE A 279 -2.85 3.79 14.48
N PRO A 280 -2.17 2.69 14.08
CA PRO A 280 -0.74 2.50 14.30
C PRO A 280 0.13 3.53 13.55
N HIS A 281 -0.29 3.99 12.37
CA HIS A 281 0.47 4.99 11.59
C HIS A 281 0.59 6.35 12.31
N TYR A 282 -0.44 6.72 13.08
CA TYR A 282 -0.43 7.94 13.88
C TYR A 282 -0.13 7.70 15.36
N LEU A 283 0.39 6.52 15.74
CA LEU A 283 0.93 6.33 17.09
C LEU A 283 2.38 6.81 17.18
N VAL A 284 2.64 7.66 18.17
CA VAL A 284 3.99 8.10 18.56
C VAL A 284 4.31 7.58 19.97
N PRO A 285 5.59 7.30 20.27
CA PRO A 285 6.01 7.06 21.65
C PRO A 285 5.61 8.24 22.52
N MET A 286 5.10 7.96 23.73
CA MET A 286 4.95 8.99 24.75
C MET A 286 6.35 9.50 25.07
N SER A 287 6.67 10.75 24.73
CA SER A 287 7.95 11.32 25.11
C SER A 287 8.00 11.44 26.63
N ASP A 288 9.09 10.98 27.26
CA ASP A 288 9.36 11.12 28.70
C ASP A 288 9.42 12.59 29.20
N ASN A 289 9.18 13.58 28.32
CA ASN A 289 9.30 15.02 28.59
C ASN A 289 7.98 15.79 28.56
N GLU A 290 6.82 15.14 28.42
CA GLU A 290 5.57 15.77 28.85
C GLU A 290 5.41 15.50 30.34
N GLU A 291 6.26 16.14 31.15
CA GLU A 291 5.84 16.53 32.49
C GLU A 291 4.52 17.25 32.29
N VAL A 292 3.46 16.60 32.73
CA VAL A 292 2.18 17.23 32.99
C VAL A 292 2.53 18.46 33.83
N ASN A 293 2.41 19.65 33.23
CA ASN A 293 2.38 20.89 33.98
C ASN A 293 1.11 20.86 34.84
N GLU A 294 1.15 20.10 35.95
CA GLU A 294 0.33 20.31 37.13
C GLU A 294 0.86 21.57 37.82
N ASP A 295 0.60 22.73 37.22
CA ASP A 295 0.69 24.02 37.91
C ASP A 295 -0.21 25.01 37.17
N GLY A 296 -1.51 24.73 37.22
CA GLY A 296 -2.51 25.79 37.07
C GLY A 296 -2.57 26.57 38.39
N PRO A 297 -2.37 27.90 38.40
CA PRO A 297 -2.44 28.66 39.64
C PRO A 297 -3.86 28.63 40.20
N ASP A 298 -3.92 28.16 41.43
CA ASP A 298 -5.05 28.11 42.34
C ASP A 298 -5.62 29.53 42.54
N HIS A 299 -6.72 29.84 41.85
CA HIS A 299 -7.54 31.01 42.14
C HIS A 299 -8.97 30.60 42.47
N ASN A 300 -9.11 30.11 43.71
CA ASN A 300 -10.26 30.36 44.55
C ASN A 300 -10.56 31.87 44.60
N LEU A 301 -11.53 32.32 43.83
CA LEU A 301 -12.32 33.49 44.17
C LEU A 301 -13.79 33.10 44.15
N ASN A 302 -14.26 32.77 45.36
CA ASN A 302 -15.65 32.96 45.77
C ASN A 302 -16.12 34.34 45.31
N ASP A 303 -17.18 34.40 44.51
CA ASP A 303 -18.14 35.48 44.65
C ASP A 303 -19.55 34.93 44.70
N ARG A 304 -20.11 35.14 45.88
CA ARG A 304 -21.47 34.84 46.31
C ARG A 304 -22.45 35.63 45.45
N ASN A 305 -23.60 35.04 45.14
CA ASN A 305 -24.82 35.83 45.06
C ASN A 305 -25.93 35.15 45.87
N PRO A 306 -26.33 35.70 47.03
CA PRO A 306 -27.43 35.18 47.82
C PRO A 306 -28.76 35.72 47.30
N GLN A 307 -29.66 34.82 46.93
CA GLN A 307 -31.06 35.18 46.73
C GLN A 307 -31.80 35.21 48.08
N GLU A 308 -32.58 36.28 48.24
CA GLU A 308 -33.75 36.50 49.11
C GLU A 308 -33.56 37.02 50.55
N GLN A 309 -33.99 38.27 50.75
CA GLN A 309 -34.89 38.76 51.81
C GLN A 309 -35.37 40.16 51.37
N GLU A 310 -36.58 40.31 50.81
CA GLU A 310 -37.87 40.53 51.49
C GLU A 310 -38.13 41.97 51.98
N GLN A 311 -39.22 42.54 51.43
CA GLN A 311 -40.21 43.44 52.07
C GLN A 311 -39.87 44.91 52.38
N ASN A 312 -40.81 45.76 51.90
CA ASN A 312 -41.05 47.21 52.08
C ASN A 312 -40.35 48.18 51.14
#